data_AF-A0A8J7U9H8-F1
#
_entry.id   AF-A0A8J7U9H8-F1
#
_cell.length_a   1.000
_cell.length_b   1.000
_cell.length_c   1.000
_cell.angle_alpha   90.00
_cell.angle_beta   90.00
_cell.angle_gamma   90.00
#
_symmetry.space_group_name_H-M   'P 1'
#
loop_
_entity.id
_entity.type
_entity.pdbx_description
1 polymer ?
#
loop_
_entity_poly.entity_id
_entity_poly.type
_entity_poly.pdbx_seq_one_letter_code
_entity_poly.pdbx_strand_id
1 'polypeptide(L)' 'KKYLEFINMLDLSELIASAALIREESRGCHYRKDFPNEDEKWKVTINFVLQ' A
#
# COMPACT_ATOMS: atom_id res chain seq x y z
N LYS A 1 19.15 -18.60 0.54
CA LYS A 1 17.77 -18.61 0.02
C LYS A 1 16.79 -17.98 1.02
N LYS A 2 16.54 -18.60 2.19
CA LYS A 2 15.63 -18.07 3.22
C LYS A 2 15.92 -16.64 3.69
N TYR A 3 17.19 -16.27 3.81
CA TYR A 3 17.58 -14.91 4.21
C TYR A 3 17.17 -13.84 3.17
N LEU A 4 17.35 -14.12 1.88
CA LEU A 4 16.92 -13.23 0.80
C LEU A 4 15.39 -13.13 0.73
N GLU A 5 14.70 -14.26 0.91
CA GLU A 5 13.23 -14.29 1.00
C GLU A 5 12.73 -13.43 2.17
N PHE A 6 13.42 -13.45 3.31
CA PHE A 6 13.10 -12.62 4.46
C PHE A 6 13.24 -11.13 4.18
N ILE A 7 14.36 -10.70 3.56
CA ILE A 7 14.56 -9.30 3.18
C ILE A 7 13.47 -8.86 2.20
N ASN A 8 13.19 -9.65 1.16
CA ASN A 8 12.16 -9.32 0.18
C ASN A 8 10.77 -9.17 0.81
N MET A 9 10.44 -9.98 1.83
CA MET A 9 9.18 -9.83 2.56
C MET A 9 9.14 -8.54 3.37
N LEU A 10 10.26 -8.12 3.97
CA LEU A 10 10.35 -6.86 4.70
C LEU A 10 10.11 -5.69 3.74
N ASP A 11 10.84 -5.63 2.63
CA ASP A 11 10.70 -4.57 1.62
C ASP A 11 9.26 -4.51 1.10
N LEU A 12 8.67 -5.66 0.76
CA LEU A 12 7.29 -5.73 0.30
C LEU A 12 6.30 -5.25 1.38
N SER A 13 6.51 -5.64 2.64
CA SER A 13 5.63 -5.24 3.74
C SER A 13 5.65 -3.74 3.99
N GLU A 14 6.83 -3.12 3.89
CA GLU A 14 7.01 -1.68 4.04
C GLU A 14 6.33 -0.92 2.90
N LEU A 15 6.49 -1.38 1.66
CA LEU A 15 5.82 -0.79 0.51
C LEU A 15 4.30 -0.87 0.62
N ILE A 16 3.75 -2.03 1.02
CA ILE A 16 2.31 -2.21 1.21
C ILE A 16 1.78 -1.29 2.32
N ALA A 17 2.45 -1.25 3.47
CA ALA A 17 2.04 -0.42 4.59
C ALA A 17 2.09 1.08 4.23
N SER A 18 3.15 1.50 3.53
CA SER A 18 3.30 2.88 3.05
C SER A 18 2.21 3.26 2.04
N ALA A 19 1.90 2.36 1.09
CA ALA A 19 0.82 2.57 0.12
C ALA A 19 -0.54 2.74 0.82
N ALA A 20 -0.83 1.87 1.80
CA ALA A 20 -2.05 1.89 2.57
C ALA A 20 -2.20 3.15 3.43
N LEU A 21 -1.09 3.66 3.99
CA LEU A 21 -1.06 4.88 4.78
C LEU A 21 -1.33 6.12 3.92
N ILE A 22 -0.67 6.22 2.76
CA ILE A 22 -0.81 7.33 1.83
C ILE A 22 -2.24 7.40 1.27
N ARG A 23 -2.84 6.26 0.94
CA ARG A 23 -4.19 6.19 0.35
C ARG A 23 -5.27 6.52 1.37
N GLU A 24 -5.87 7.69 1.25
CA GLU A 24 -6.97 8.16 2.10
C GLU A 24 -8.34 7.94 1.44
N GLU A 25 -8.66 6.70 1.10
CA GLU A 25 -10.00 6.26 0.69
C GLU A 25 -10.19 4.78 1.00
N SER A 26 -11.42 4.28 0.82
CA SER A 26 -11.70 2.85 0.78
C SER A 26 -12.20 2.47 -0.61
N ARG A 27 -11.52 1.53 -1.27
CA ARG A 27 -11.87 1.07 -2.61
C ARG A 27 -11.51 -0.40 -2.80
N GLY A 28 -12.48 -1.20 -3.24
CA GLY A 28 -12.30 -2.65 -3.43
C GLY A 28 -11.86 -3.34 -2.13
N CYS A 29 -10.72 -4.02 -2.14
CA CYS A 29 -10.19 -4.74 -0.97
C CYS A 29 -9.43 -3.86 0.04
N HIS A 30 -9.17 -2.60 -0.28
CA HIS A 30 -8.54 -1.66 0.65
C HIS A 30 -9.62 -0.90 1.42
N TYR A 31 -9.76 -1.20 2.72
CA TYR A 31 -10.74 -0.56 3.60
C TYR A 31 -10.05 0.21 4.73
N ARG A 32 -10.50 1.43 4.95
CA ARG A 32 -10.05 2.36 5.99
C ARG A 32 -11.24 2.95 6.73
N LYS A 33 -11.28 2.73 8.04
CA LYS A 33 -12.38 3.23 8.89
C LYS A 33 -12.42 4.76 8.95
N ASP A 34 -11.27 5.41 8.85
CA ASP A 34 -11.10 6.87 8.84
C ASP A 34 -11.41 7.50 7.48
N PHE A 35 -11.38 6.71 6.39
CA PHE A 35 -11.79 7.13 5.04
C PHE A 35 -12.67 6.05 4.39
N PRO A 36 -13.93 5.87 4.83
CA PRO A 36 -14.73 4.68 4.51
C PRO A 36 -15.31 4.64 3.09
N ASN A 37 -15.24 5.74 2.35
CA ASN A 37 -15.83 5.86 1.01
C ASN A 37 -14.75 5.97 -0.07
N GLU A 38 -15.14 5.70 -1.32
CA GLU A 38 -14.32 6.02 -2.49
C GLU A 38 -14.25 7.54 -2.71
N ASP A 39 -13.12 8.01 -3.23
CA ASP A 39 -12.88 9.42 -3.57
C ASP A 39 -12.22 9.50 -4.95
N GLU A 40 -12.81 10.33 -5.82
CA GLU A 40 -12.40 10.51 -7.22
C GLU A 40 -10.93 10.95 -7.35
N LYS A 41 -10.40 11.69 -6.36
CA LYS A 41 -8.98 12.11 -6.36
C LYS A 41 -8.01 10.93 -6.36
N TRP A 42 -8.46 9.76 -5.89
CA TRP A 42 -7.68 8.55 -5.77
C TRP A 42 -7.87 7.55 -6.92
N LYS A 43 -8.45 8.00 -8.05
CA LYS A 43 -8.38 7.31 -9.36
C LYS A 43 -6.98 7.41 -9.97
N VAL A 44 -5.97 7.06 -9.19
CA VAL A 44 -4.55 7.04 -9.53
C VAL A 44 -3.91 5.78 -8.95
N THR A 45 -2.78 5.36 -9.52
CA THR A 45 -1.96 4.26 -9.00
C THR A 45 -0.83 4.82 -8.15
N ILE A 46 -0.61 4.24 -6.97
CA ILE A 46 0.56 4.57 -6.15
C ILE A 46 1.74 3.74 -6.67
N ASN A 47 2.79 4.43 -7.13
CA ASN A 47 4.01 3.80 -7.65
C ASN A 47 5.18 4.07 -6.70
N PHE A 48 5.92 3.02 -6.36
CA PHE A 48 7.17 3.13 -5.60
C PHE A 48 8.35 2.73 -6.47
N VAL A 49 9.50 3.34 -6.20
CA VAL A 49 10.79 2.92 -6.74
C VAL A 49 11.65 2.57 -5.54
N LEU A 50 12.05 1.29 -5.46
CA LEU A 50 13.06 0.85 -4.51
C LEU A 50 14.40 1.46 -4.91
N GLN A 51 15.11 2.06 -3.95
CA GLN A 51 16.46 2.59 -4.16
C GLN A 51 17.50 1.47 -4.14
#